data_AF-A0A645GKH3-F1
#
_entry.id   AF-A0A645GKH3-F1
#
_cell.length_a   1.000
_cell.length_b   1.000
_cell.length_c   1.000
_cell.angle_alpha   90.00
_cell.angle_beta   90.00
_cell.angle_gamma   90.00
#
_symmetry.space_group_name_H-M   'P 1'
#
loop_
_entity.id
_entity.type
_entity.pdbx_description
1 polymer ?
#
loop_
_entity_poly.entity_id
_entity_poly.type
_entity_poly.pdbx_seq_one_letter_code
_entity_poly.pdbx_strand_id
1 'polypeptide(L)'
;MPLEEILPSCEDLEYRIEKIELKKTIEKLLKELTPRQRMVISLRYYEDLTYKDIALTLDQPIGTVKTDLYRARNALKEYLSGEMEV
;
A
#
# COMPACT_ATOMS: atom_id res chain seq x y z
N MET A 1 -33.45 -21.34 -1.97
CA MET A 1 -32.76 -20.16 -2.53
C MET A 1 -32.43 -20.48 -3.96
N PRO A 2 -32.99 -19.75 -4.93
CA PRO A 2 -32.55 -19.76 -6.32
C PRO A 2 -31.08 -19.30 -6.43
N LEU A 3 -30.42 -19.60 -7.55
CA LEU A 3 -29.02 -19.21 -7.74
C LEU A 3 -28.88 -17.69 -7.95
N GLU A 4 -29.95 -17.04 -8.42
CA GLU A 4 -30.09 -15.60 -8.62
C GLU A 4 -30.05 -14.79 -7.31
N GLU A 5 -30.29 -15.40 -6.14
CA GLU A 5 -30.17 -14.71 -4.84
C GLU A 5 -28.74 -14.68 -4.29
N ILE A 6 -27.83 -15.51 -4.85
CA ILE A 6 -26.48 -15.72 -4.32
C ILE A 6 -25.42 -15.08 -5.21
N LEU A 7 -25.60 -15.09 -6.53
CA LEU A 7 -24.73 -14.36 -7.45
C LEU A 7 -25.12 -12.87 -7.47
N PRO A 8 -24.20 -11.94 -7.17
CA PRO A 8 -24.40 -10.55 -7.53
C PRO A 8 -24.31 -10.41 -9.07
N SER A 9 -24.60 -9.23 -9.62
CA SER A 9 -24.53 -9.01 -11.07
C SER A 9 -23.13 -9.32 -11.63
N CYS A 10 -23.00 -9.60 -12.94
CA CYS A 10 -21.68 -9.81 -13.53
C CYS A 10 -20.75 -8.60 -13.33
N GLU A 11 -21.29 -7.38 -13.40
CA GLU A 11 -20.56 -6.14 -13.14
C GLU A 11 -20.06 -6.06 -11.68
N ASP A 12 -20.91 -6.42 -10.70
CA ASP A 12 -20.51 -6.54 -9.29
C ASP A 12 -19.44 -7.63 -9.07
N LEU A 13 -19.53 -8.74 -9.80
CA LEU A 13 -18.59 -9.86 -9.68
C LEU A 13 -17.21 -9.49 -10.23
N GLU A 14 -17.16 -8.88 -11.41
CA GLU A 14 -15.93 -8.36 -12.02
C GLU A 14 -15.28 -7.29 -11.12
N TYR A 15 -16.06 -6.30 -10.67
CA TYR A 15 -15.59 -5.27 -9.74
C TYR A 15 -15.03 -5.86 -8.43
N ARG A 16 -15.67 -6.91 -7.89
CA ARG A 16 -15.17 -7.62 -6.70
C ARG A 16 -13.87 -8.37 -6.97
N ILE A 17 -13.71 -8.99 -8.15
CA ILE A 17 -12.48 -9.68 -8.55
C ILE A 17 -11.34 -8.68 -8.70
N GLU A 18 -11.54 -7.57 -9.43
CA GLU A 18 -10.54 -6.50 -9.56
C GLU A 18 -10.07 -5.97 -8.21
N LYS A 19 -11.01 -5.70 -7.29
CA LYS A 19 -10.71 -5.23 -5.94
C LYS A 19 -9.92 -6.25 -5.11
N ILE A 20 -10.16 -7.55 -5.31
CA ILE A 20 -9.39 -8.63 -4.65
C ILE A 20 -7.97 -8.69 -5.21
N GLU A 21 -7.77 -8.63 -6.52
CA GLU A 21 -6.44 -8.67 -7.14
C GLU A 21 -5.62 -7.40 -6.84
N LEU A 22 -6.26 -6.22 -6.86
CA LEU A 22 -5.63 -4.98 -6.40
C LEU A 22 -5.19 -5.08 -4.94
N LYS A 23 -6.05 -5.60 -4.05
CA LYS A 23 -5.71 -5.80 -2.64
C LYS A 23 -4.54 -6.78 -2.46
N LYS A 24 -4.55 -7.94 -3.14
CA LYS A 24 -3.43 -8.90 -3.12
C LYS A 24 -2.13 -8.26 -3.59
N THR A 25 -2.19 -7.43 -4.62
CA THR A 25 -1.04 -6.72 -5.18
C THR A 25 -0.47 -5.75 -4.16
N ILE A 26 -1.32 -4.90 -3.54
CA ILE A 26 -0.91 -4.00 -2.45
C ILE A 26 -0.35 -4.78 -1.25
N GLU A 27 -0.94 -5.90 -0.86
CA GLU A 27 -0.43 -6.72 0.25
C GLU A 27 0.95 -7.34 -0.05
N LYS A 28 1.23 -7.72 -1.31
CA LYS A 28 2.58 -8.12 -1.73
C LYS A 28 3.54 -6.93 -1.66
N LEU A 29 3.22 -5.82 -2.31
CA LEU A 29 4.01 -4.58 -2.31
C LEU A 29 4.39 -4.11 -0.90
N LEU A 30 3.45 -4.18 0.05
CA LEU A 30 3.71 -3.78 1.42
C LEU A 30 4.60 -4.77 2.18
N LYS A 31 4.63 -6.08 1.85
CA LYS A 31 5.49 -7.08 2.51
C LYS A 31 6.98 -6.78 2.35
N GLU A 32 7.34 -6.26 1.18
CA GLU A 32 8.69 -5.93 0.77
C GLU A 32 9.20 -4.63 1.42
N LEU A 33 8.26 -3.80 1.90
CA LEU A 33 8.59 -2.70 2.80
C LEU A 33 8.89 -3.22 4.19
N THR A 34 10.08 -2.84 4.68
CA THR A 34 10.45 -2.97 6.09
C THR A 34 9.37 -2.35 7.00
N PRO A 35 9.24 -2.78 8.27
CA PRO A 35 8.24 -2.24 9.18
C PRO A 35 8.26 -0.71 9.31
N ARG A 36 9.45 -0.06 9.28
CA ARG A 36 9.57 1.41 9.35
C ARG A 36 9.13 2.11 8.07
N GLN A 37 9.51 1.57 6.89
CA GLN A 37 9.05 2.06 5.58
C GLN A 37 7.52 1.97 5.46
N ARG A 38 6.94 0.85 5.87
CA ARG A 38 5.49 0.66 5.89
C ARG A 38 4.80 1.67 6.80
N MET A 39 5.34 1.88 8.01
CA MET A 39 4.81 2.85 8.97
C MET A 39 4.80 4.28 8.40
N VAL A 40 5.91 4.75 7.81
CA VAL A 40 5.94 6.11 7.23
C VAL A 40 5.03 6.27 6.02
N ILE A 41 4.85 5.22 5.20
CA ILE A 41 3.85 5.20 4.12
C ILE A 41 2.43 5.26 4.69
N SER A 42 2.10 4.45 5.70
CA SER A 42 0.78 4.48 6.35
C SER A 42 0.45 5.87 6.90
N LEU A 43 1.36 6.44 7.69
CA LEU A 43 1.17 7.79 8.25
C LEU A 43 1.08 8.88 7.18
N ARG A 44 1.77 8.73 6.04
CA ARG A 44 1.75 9.73 4.96
C ARG A 44 0.52 9.65 4.05
N TYR A 45 -0.03 8.46 3.83
CA TYR A 45 -1.07 8.24 2.80
C TYR A 45 -2.44 7.81 3.35
N TYR A 46 -2.52 7.29 4.57
CA TYR A 46 -3.78 6.94 5.23
C TYR A 46 -4.18 7.99 6.28
N GLU A 47 -3.20 8.49 7.05
CA GLU A 47 -3.40 9.54 8.06
C GLU A 47 -3.09 10.97 7.54
N ASP A 48 -2.68 11.09 6.26
CA ASP A 48 -2.26 12.32 5.54
C ASP A 48 -1.29 13.26 6.30
N LEU A 49 -0.49 12.72 7.22
CA LEU A 49 0.42 13.50 8.06
C LEU A 49 1.55 14.15 7.23
N THR A 50 1.99 15.34 7.62
CA THR A 50 3.16 15.96 6.98
C THR A 50 4.45 15.28 7.44
N TYR A 51 5.56 15.47 6.71
CA TYR A 51 6.86 14.93 7.13
C TYR A 51 7.33 15.44 8.50
N LYS A 52 6.83 16.59 8.96
CA LYS A 52 7.10 17.11 10.31
C LYS A 52 6.31 16.34 11.35
N ASP A 53 5.02 16.12 11.10
CA ASP A 53 4.14 15.42 12.04
C ASP A 53 4.56 13.96 12.16
N ILE A 54 4.91 13.30 11.05
CA ILE A 54 5.49 11.94 11.06
C ILE A 54 6.78 11.89 11.87
N ALA A 55 7.66 12.89 11.73
CA ALA A 55 8.91 12.98 12.48
C ALA A 55 8.67 13.13 14.00
N LEU A 56 7.67 13.91 14.40
CA LEU A 56 7.25 14.07 15.79
C LEU A 56 6.56 12.80 16.33
N THR A 57 5.61 12.23 15.60
CA THR A 57 4.88 10.99 15.96
C THR A 57 5.82 9.80 16.14
N LEU A 58 6.89 9.73 15.35
CA LEU A 58 7.84 8.62 15.34
C LEU A 58 9.11 8.87 16.17
N ASP A 59 9.20 10.02 16.86
CA ASP A 59 10.38 10.54 17.57
C ASP A 59 11.68 10.37 16.77
N GLN A 60 11.71 10.95 15.56
CA GLN A 60 12.83 10.81 14.63
C GLN A 60 13.19 12.10 13.89
N PRO A 61 14.45 12.24 13.43
CA PRO A 61 14.83 13.32 12.54
C PRO A 61 14.00 13.30 11.24
N ILE A 62 13.54 14.47 10.80
CA ILE A 62 12.84 14.63 9.51
C ILE A 62 13.67 14.16 8.31
N GLY A 63 15.01 14.15 8.42
CA GLY A 63 15.91 13.56 7.43
C GLY A 63 15.74 12.04 7.29
N THR A 64 15.58 11.34 8.42
CA THR A 64 15.30 9.89 8.46
C THR A 64 13.94 9.60 7.83
N VAL A 65 12.89 10.33 8.22
CA VAL A 65 11.54 10.18 7.64
C VAL A 65 11.55 10.39 6.12
N LYS A 66 12.25 11.42 5.62
CA LYS A 66 12.43 11.65 4.17
C LYS A 66 13.16 10.49 3.48
N THR A 67 14.20 9.94 4.10
CA THR A 67 14.97 8.80 3.58
C THR A 67 14.11 7.54 3.53
N ASP A 68 13.36 7.24 4.59
CA ASP A 68 12.47 6.08 4.66
C ASP A 68 11.32 6.20 3.64
N LEU A 69 10.69 7.37 3.50
CA LEU A 69 9.68 7.64 2.48
C LEU A 69 10.22 7.62 1.04
N TYR A 70 11.49 7.95 0.84
CA TYR A 70 12.14 7.83 -0.46
C TYR A 70 12.39 6.35 -0.80
N ARG A 71 13.03 5.61 0.10
CA ARG A 71 13.29 4.17 -0.07
C ARG A 71 12.01 3.36 -0.24
N ALA A 72 10.97 3.66 0.54
CA ALA A 72 9.68 3.01 0.42
C ALA A 72 9.03 3.23 -0.95
N ARG A 73 9.05 4.47 -1.46
CA ARG A 73 8.52 4.75 -2.81
C ARG A 73 9.34 4.13 -3.92
N ASN A 74 10.66 4.03 -3.79
CA ASN A 74 11.50 3.34 -4.77
C ASN A 74 11.18 1.84 -4.81
N ALA A 75 11.14 1.15 -3.67
CA ALA A 75 10.79 -0.26 -3.60
C ALA A 75 9.38 -0.54 -4.18
N LEU A 76 8.40 0.30 -3.84
CA LEU A 76 7.06 0.22 -4.46
C LEU A 76 7.08 0.44 -5.97
N LYS A 77 7.95 1.35 -6.47
CA LYS A 77 8.10 1.63 -7.89
C LYS A 77 8.74 0.46 -8.64
N GLU A 78 9.83 -0.12 -8.14
CA GLU A 78 10.58 -1.23 -8.74
C GLU A 78 9.69 -2.49 -8.94
N TYR A 79 8.77 -2.73 -8.00
CA TYR A 79 7.74 -3.76 -8.19
C TYR A 79 6.68 -3.38 -9.22
N LEU A 80 6.23 -2.13 -9.25
CA LEU A 80 5.19 -1.67 -10.18
C LEU A 80 5.70 -1.52 -11.63
N SER A 81 7.01 -1.31 -11.83
CA SER A 81 7.67 -1.35 -13.14
C SER A 81 7.95 -2.79 -13.61
N GLY A 82 7.80 -3.80 -12.74
CA GLY A 82 8.16 -5.18 -13.05
C GLY A 82 9.67 -5.42 -13.13
N GLU A 83 10.48 -4.50 -12.60
CA GLU A 83 11.96 -4.59 -12.61
C GLU A 83 12.49 -5.56 -11.54
N MET A 84 11.63 -6.04 -10.63
CA MET A 84 11.90 -7.17 -9.74
C MET A 84 11.28 -8.46 -10.30
N GLU A 85 12.09 -9.26 -10.99
CA GLU A 85 11.79 -10.68 -11.22
C GLU A 85 11.77 -11.43 -9.87
N VAL A 86 10.81 -12.34 -9.71
CA VAL A 86 10.54 -13.11 -8.47
C VAL A 86 11.14 -14.51 -8.56
#